data_AF-A0A6V8L1A3-F1
#
_entry.id   AF-A0A6V8L1A3-F1
#
_cell.length_a   1.000
_cell.length_b   1.000
_cell.length_c   1.000
_cell.angle_alpha   90.00
_cell.angle_beta   90.00
_cell.angle_gamma   90.00
#
_symmetry.space_group_name_H-M   'P 1'
#
loop_
_entity.id
_entity.type
_entity.pdbx_description
1 polymer ?
#
loop_
_entity_poly.entity_id
_entity_poly.type
_entity_poly.pdbx_seq_one_letter_code
_entity_poly.pdbx_strand_id
1 'polypeptide(L)'
;MPGYEPKPDGWEPGDPRTPIPAHVVEAEREIVRECYRRLLAGDSGGSVARDLNARGSRGLQGKAWTLTTLLQMLRRPAVAGLLAHNGEIVGKVAGVEPIVSEEEWARLNALVDSRRRGRPPGRVHPFSGLIFCECGQKMFGRPRKSTAGPYEDGSPRREYRCRPTFTGAGCGGRNHIDARVLETAIRTAVKEALADPDLAERIAARAARVKGERDRIEEELADLEQMGRNLAGKTARWGEERVDAAMEPILLREQVLKAELATLEKPETRAGAAEDVARDYDTAEATGDFDTMRSMFLTAFPHMVLTMPIGWNDHRTERFLWDGKPKTAAKAG
;
A
#
# COMPACT_ATOMS: atom_id res chain seq x y z
N MET A 1 -6.88 -8.87 -25.69
CA MET A 1 -5.75 -9.52 -26.38
C MET A 1 -5.70 -8.94 -27.79
N PRO A 2 -4.53 -8.61 -28.35
CA PRO A 2 -4.50 -8.22 -29.75
C PRO A 2 -4.92 -9.42 -30.60
N GLY A 3 -5.96 -9.29 -31.43
CA GLY A 3 -6.35 -10.34 -32.40
C GLY A 3 -5.35 -10.55 -33.54
N TYR A 4 -4.11 -10.12 -33.33
CA TYR A 4 -3.04 -10.04 -34.31
C TYR A 4 -1.71 -10.28 -33.61
N GLU A 5 -0.79 -10.90 -34.34
CA GLU A 5 0.53 -11.23 -33.84
C GLU A 5 1.33 -9.97 -33.42
N PRO A 6 2.33 -10.13 -32.52
CA PRO A 6 3.29 -9.07 -32.23
C PRO A 6 3.93 -8.54 -33.52
N LYS A 7 4.27 -7.25 -33.54
CA LYS A 7 4.94 -6.65 -34.68
C LYS A 7 6.29 -7.35 -34.90
N PRO A 8 6.56 -7.89 -36.11
CA PRO A 8 7.86 -8.46 -36.41
C PRO A 8 8.94 -7.38 -36.46
N ASP A 9 10.20 -7.78 -36.34
CA ASP A 9 11.32 -6.86 -36.49
C ASP A 9 11.30 -6.24 -37.90
N GLY A 10 11.39 -4.91 -37.98
CA GLY A 10 11.33 -4.15 -39.23
C GLY A 10 9.92 -3.75 -39.69
N TRP A 11 8.86 -3.98 -38.90
CA TRP A 11 7.50 -3.54 -39.23
C TRP A 11 7.39 -2.00 -39.32
N GLU A 12 6.87 -1.48 -40.43
CA GLU A 12 6.60 -0.05 -40.65
C GLU A 12 5.09 0.29 -40.62
N PRO A 13 4.72 1.53 -40.28
CA PRO A 13 3.33 1.98 -40.32
C PRO A 13 2.72 1.87 -41.73
N GLY A 14 1.93 0.81 -41.97
CA GLY A 14 1.33 0.51 -43.27
C GLY A 14 1.38 -0.98 -43.61
N ASP A 15 2.29 -1.72 -42.98
CA ASP A 15 2.43 -3.16 -43.19
C ASP A 15 1.24 -3.94 -42.61
N PRO A 16 0.72 -4.94 -43.36
CA PRO A 16 -0.37 -5.78 -42.89
C PRO A 16 0.05 -6.54 -41.62
N ARG A 17 -0.88 -6.67 -40.67
CA ARG A 17 -0.67 -7.48 -39.47
C ARG A 17 -1.26 -8.87 -39.66
N THR A 18 -0.52 -9.90 -39.29
CA THR A 18 -1.01 -11.27 -39.26
C THR A 18 -2.09 -11.43 -38.18
N PRO A 19 -3.33 -11.79 -38.53
CA PRO A 19 -4.37 -12.07 -37.55
C PRO A 19 -4.09 -13.40 -36.83
N ILE A 20 -4.34 -13.43 -35.52
CA ILE A 20 -4.27 -14.67 -34.74
C ILE A 20 -5.54 -15.49 -35.03
N PRO A 21 -5.46 -16.82 -35.20
CA PRO A 21 -6.63 -17.65 -35.42
C PRO A 21 -7.69 -17.45 -34.33
N ALA A 22 -8.97 -17.33 -34.73
CA ALA A 22 -10.07 -17.00 -33.82
C ALA A 22 -10.20 -17.96 -32.61
N HIS A 23 -9.91 -19.26 -32.81
CA HIS A 23 -9.93 -20.25 -31.73
C HIS A 23 -8.86 -20.01 -30.66
N VAL A 24 -7.69 -19.48 -31.04
CA VAL A 24 -6.62 -19.11 -30.10
C VAL A 24 -7.03 -17.88 -29.30
N VAL A 25 -7.60 -16.87 -29.98
CA VAL A 25 -8.11 -15.67 -29.33
C VAL A 25 -9.21 -16.00 -28.32
N GLU A 26 -10.13 -16.92 -28.64
CA GLU A 26 -11.17 -17.32 -27.69
C GLU A 26 -10.62 -18.15 -26.52
N ALA A 27 -9.64 -19.03 -26.75
CA ALA A 27 -8.96 -19.74 -25.66
C ALA A 27 -8.25 -18.77 -24.70
N GLU A 28 -7.60 -17.74 -25.23
CA GLU A 28 -7.00 -16.66 -24.45
C GLU A 28 -8.04 -15.86 -23.66
N ARG A 29 -9.19 -15.54 -24.26
CA ARG A 29 -10.30 -14.85 -23.58
C ARG A 29 -10.85 -15.71 -22.45
N GLU A 30 -10.93 -17.02 -22.62
CA GLU A 30 -11.43 -17.89 -21.58
C GLU A 30 -10.49 -18.02 -20.38
N ILE A 31 -9.17 -17.97 -20.60
CA ILE A 31 -8.20 -17.86 -19.51
C ILE A 31 -8.43 -16.60 -18.67
N VAL A 32 -8.78 -15.47 -19.30
CA VAL A 32 -9.10 -14.23 -18.60
C VAL A 32 -10.38 -14.39 -17.77
N ARG A 33 -11.44 -14.97 -18.34
CA ARG A 33 -12.69 -15.24 -17.60
C ARG A 33 -12.44 -16.18 -16.41
N GLU A 34 -11.64 -17.23 -16.60
CA GLU A 34 -11.20 -18.11 -15.50
C GLU A 34 -10.50 -17.33 -14.39
N CYS A 35 -9.54 -16.47 -14.75
CA CYS A 35 -8.81 -15.66 -13.77
C CYS A 35 -9.76 -14.78 -12.95
N TYR A 36 -10.73 -14.14 -13.60
CA TYR A 36 -11.74 -13.33 -12.92
C TYR A 36 -12.58 -14.15 -11.94
N ARG A 37 -13.17 -15.25 -12.41
CA ARG A 37 -13.97 -16.15 -11.59
C ARG A 37 -13.21 -16.61 -10.35
N ARG A 38 -11.96 -17.03 -10.50
CA ARG A 38 -11.12 -17.52 -9.39
C ARG A 38 -10.75 -16.42 -8.41
N LEU A 39 -10.32 -15.27 -8.90
CA LEU A 39 -9.92 -14.14 -8.04
C LEU A 39 -11.11 -13.59 -7.24
N LEU A 40 -12.28 -13.49 -7.87
CA LEU A 40 -13.52 -13.06 -7.22
C LEU A 40 -14.07 -14.12 -6.24
N ALA A 41 -13.78 -15.40 -6.48
CA ALA A 41 -14.08 -16.50 -5.54
C ALA A 41 -13.09 -16.58 -4.35
N GLY A 42 -12.02 -15.77 -4.35
CA GLY A 42 -11.08 -15.66 -3.22
C GLY A 42 -9.72 -16.31 -3.42
N ASP A 43 -9.43 -16.89 -4.58
CA ASP A 43 -8.08 -17.39 -4.87
C ASP A 43 -7.05 -16.25 -4.81
N SER A 44 -5.85 -16.55 -4.31
CA SER A 44 -4.74 -15.59 -4.37
C SER A 44 -4.21 -15.48 -5.80
N GLY A 45 -3.93 -14.26 -6.26
CA GLY A 45 -3.37 -14.05 -7.61
C GLY A 45 -2.02 -14.74 -7.83
N GLY A 46 -1.25 -14.97 -6.76
CA GLY A 46 -0.02 -15.76 -6.84
C GLY A 46 -0.29 -17.25 -7.07
N SER A 47 -1.42 -17.79 -6.57
CA SER A 47 -1.85 -19.16 -6.86
C SER A 47 -2.30 -19.31 -8.29
N VAL A 48 -3.13 -18.38 -8.78
CA VAL A 48 -3.61 -18.36 -10.17
C VAL A 48 -2.43 -18.27 -11.15
N ALA A 49 -1.47 -17.37 -10.91
CA ALA A 49 -0.28 -17.24 -11.76
C ALA A 49 0.57 -18.52 -11.81
N ARG A 50 0.77 -19.20 -10.67
CA ARG A 50 1.50 -20.48 -10.61
C ARG A 50 0.82 -21.57 -11.42
N ASP A 51 -0.50 -21.67 -11.30
CA ASP A 51 -1.29 -22.67 -12.00
C ASP A 51 -1.31 -22.43 -13.53
N LEU A 52 -1.46 -21.18 -13.97
CA LEU A 52 -1.30 -20.81 -15.39
C LEU A 52 0.08 -21.20 -15.92
N ASN A 53 1.13 -20.94 -15.14
CA ASN A 53 2.49 -21.28 -15.53
C ASN A 53 2.71 -22.81 -15.61
N ALA A 54 2.14 -23.57 -14.68
CA ALA A 54 2.24 -25.03 -14.66
C ALA A 54 1.58 -25.66 -15.89
N ARG A 55 0.47 -25.07 -16.37
CA ARG A 55 -0.24 -25.49 -17.58
C ARG A 55 0.36 -24.94 -18.89
N GLY A 56 1.51 -24.28 -18.83
CA GLY A 56 2.19 -23.75 -20.01
C GLY A 56 1.61 -22.45 -20.58
N SER A 57 0.60 -21.84 -19.93
CA SER A 57 0.11 -20.51 -20.31
C SER A 57 1.17 -19.47 -19.98
N ARG A 58 1.54 -18.65 -20.97
CA ARG A 58 2.59 -17.62 -20.88
C ARG A 58 2.01 -16.26 -21.32
N GLY A 59 2.66 -15.19 -20.88
CA GLY A 59 2.33 -13.84 -21.35
C GLY A 59 2.73 -13.62 -22.80
N LEU A 60 2.36 -12.45 -23.35
CA LEU A 60 2.52 -12.09 -24.77
C LEU A 60 3.96 -12.27 -25.32
N GLN A 61 4.99 -12.08 -24.49
CA GLN A 61 6.40 -12.27 -24.87
C GLN A 61 6.98 -13.63 -24.43
N GLY A 62 6.14 -14.65 -24.21
CA GLY A 62 6.56 -15.98 -23.75
C GLY A 62 7.03 -16.05 -22.30
N LYS A 63 6.96 -14.94 -21.55
CA LYS A 63 7.39 -14.87 -20.14
C LYS A 63 6.37 -15.53 -19.20
N ALA A 64 6.87 -16.13 -18.12
CA ALA A 64 6.03 -16.67 -17.06
C ALA A 64 5.21 -15.56 -16.37
N TRP A 65 3.98 -15.89 -15.97
CA TRP A 65 3.12 -15.02 -15.20
C TRP A 65 3.69 -14.79 -13.80
N THR A 66 3.87 -13.53 -13.44
CA THR A 66 4.03 -13.10 -12.05
C THR A 66 2.70 -12.55 -11.54
N LEU A 67 2.53 -12.45 -10.21
CA LEU A 67 1.37 -11.77 -9.61
C LEU A 67 1.18 -10.37 -10.21
N THR A 68 2.25 -9.59 -10.31
CA THR A 68 2.23 -8.22 -10.80
C THR A 68 1.79 -8.16 -12.27
N THR A 69 2.39 -8.96 -13.14
CA THR A 69 2.07 -8.96 -14.58
C THR A 69 0.67 -9.50 -14.86
N LEU A 70 0.20 -10.47 -14.07
CA LEU A 70 -1.17 -10.99 -14.17
C LEU A 70 -2.18 -9.90 -13.79
N LEU A 71 -1.99 -9.25 -12.64
CA LEU A 71 -2.89 -8.17 -12.21
C LEU A 71 -2.84 -6.96 -13.15
N GLN A 72 -1.67 -6.59 -13.68
CA GLN A 72 -1.58 -5.53 -14.68
C GLN A 72 -2.42 -5.84 -15.94
N MET A 73 -2.42 -7.09 -16.41
CA MET A 73 -3.20 -7.49 -17.56
C MET A 73 -4.71 -7.45 -17.27
N LEU A 74 -5.13 -8.06 -16.15
CA LEU A 74 -6.54 -8.15 -15.77
C LEU A 74 -7.14 -6.77 -15.48
N ARG A 75 -6.36 -5.81 -14.98
CA ARG A 75 -6.87 -4.46 -14.65
C ARG A 75 -6.99 -3.53 -15.86
N ARG A 76 -6.59 -3.93 -17.07
CA ARG A 76 -6.68 -3.07 -18.25
C ARG A 76 -8.16 -2.77 -18.58
N PRO A 77 -8.57 -1.50 -18.76
CA PRO A 77 -9.95 -1.16 -19.14
C PRO A 77 -10.45 -1.92 -20.38
N ALA A 78 -9.55 -2.16 -21.33
CA ALA A 78 -9.83 -2.89 -22.56
C ALA A 78 -10.35 -4.34 -22.35
N VAL A 79 -10.11 -5.00 -21.21
CA VAL A 79 -10.71 -6.33 -20.97
C VAL A 79 -12.21 -6.28 -20.72
N ALA A 80 -12.72 -5.13 -20.27
CA ALA A 80 -14.14 -4.83 -20.11
C ALA A 80 -14.73 -4.06 -21.30
N GLY A 81 -13.99 -3.97 -22.42
CA GLY A 81 -14.41 -3.18 -23.58
C GLY A 81 -14.37 -1.67 -23.35
N LEU A 82 -13.72 -1.18 -22.30
CA LEU A 82 -13.63 0.23 -21.96
C LEU A 82 -12.42 0.90 -22.64
N LEU A 83 -12.63 2.11 -23.15
CA LEU A 83 -11.60 2.98 -23.69
C LEU A 83 -11.14 3.94 -22.60
N ALA A 84 -9.83 4.02 -22.37
CA ALA A 84 -9.26 4.95 -21.40
C ALA A 84 -8.24 5.87 -22.06
N HIS A 85 -8.31 7.16 -21.72
CA HIS A 85 -7.34 8.18 -22.12
C HIS A 85 -6.82 8.87 -20.86
N ASN A 86 -5.50 8.93 -20.69
CA ASN A 86 -4.84 9.51 -19.50
C ASN A 86 -5.33 8.98 -18.14
N GLY A 87 -5.85 7.74 -18.11
CA GLY A 87 -6.34 7.10 -16.88
C GLY A 87 -7.83 7.28 -16.63
N GLU A 88 -8.53 8.10 -17.42
CA GLU A 88 -9.97 8.28 -17.35
C GLU A 88 -10.68 7.41 -18.40
N ILE A 89 -11.84 6.85 -18.03
CA ILE A 89 -12.67 6.09 -18.96
C ILE A 89 -13.41 7.09 -19.85
N VAL A 90 -13.06 7.12 -21.13
CA VAL A 90 -13.59 8.09 -22.11
C VAL A 90 -14.66 7.48 -23.01
N GLY A 91 -15.00 6.20 -22.83
CA GLY A 91 -16.07 5.53 -23.55
C GLY A 91 -15.88 4.03 -23.67
N LYS A 92 -16.56 3.43 -24.64
CA LYS A 92 -16.45 2.01 -24.99
C LYS A 92 -15.68 1.85 -26.30
N VAL A 93 -14.91 0.77 -26.42
CA VAL A 93 -14.20 0.44 -27.66
C VAL A 93 -15.22 -0.08 -28.68
N ALA A 94 -15.47 0.67 -29.74
CA ALA A 94 -16.41 0.28 -30.79
C ALA A 94 -15.96 -1.02 -31.48
N GLY A 95 -16.90 -1.94 -31.68
CA GLY A 95 -16.68 -3.20 -32.42
C GLY A 95 -15.84 -4.26 -31.69
N VAL A 96 -15.57 -4.09 -30.39
CA VAL A 96 -14.84 -5.08 -29.58
C VAL A 96 -15.76 -5.65 -28.51
N GLU A 97 -15.99 -6.96 -28.57
CA GLU A 97 -16.75 -7.67 -27.54
C GLU A 97 -15.94 -7.70 -26.21
N PRO A 98 -16.51 -7.22 -25.09
CA PRO A 98 -15.89 -7.32 -23.77
C PRO A 98 -15.56 -8.78 -23.41
N ILE A 99 -14.46 -8.99 -22.67
CA ILE A 99 -14.09 -10.32 -22.17
C ILE A 99 -14.85 -10.61 -20.86
N VAL A 100 -15.02 -9.58 -20.04
CA VAL A 100 -15.71 -9.58 -18.74
C VAL A 100 -16.63 -8.37 -18.65
N SER A 101 -17.59 -8.40 -17.74
CA SER A 101 -18.48 -7.24 -17.53
C SER A 101 -17.76 -6.06 -16.87
N GLU A 102 -18.30 -4.86 -17.05
CA GLU A 102 -17.80 -3.65 -16.37
C GLU A 102 -17.87 -3.80 -14.84
N GLU A 103 -18.92 -4.47 -14.33
CA GLU A 103 -19.09 -4.75 -12.92
C GLU A 103 -18.00 -5.69 -12.39
N GLU A 104 -17.72 -6.79 -13.10
CA GLU A 104 -16.66 -7.72 -12.73
C GLU A 104 -15.29 -7.04 -12.71
N TRP A 105 -15.02 -6.18 -13.70
CA TRP A 105 -13.80 -5.38 -13.78
C TRP A 105 -13.68 -4.39 -12.62
N ALA A 106 -14.74 -3.65 -12.31
CA ALA A 106 -14.78 -2.74 -11.17
C ALA A 106 -14.58 -3.49 -9.84
N ARG A 107 -15.25 -4.62 -9.66
CA ARG A 107 -15.13 -5.47 -8.45
C ARG A 107 -13.71 -6.03 -8.28
N LEU A 108 -13.07 -6.48 -9.36
CA LEU A 108 -11.69 -6.95 -9.29
C LEU A 108 -10.72 -5.81 -8.93
N ASN A 109 -10.89 -4.62 -9.51
CA ASN A 109 -10.08 -3.45 -9.17
C ASN A 109 -10.23 -3.09 -7.69
N ALA A 110 -11.47 -3.00 -7.19
CA ALA A 110 -11.75 -2.74 -5.78
C ALA A 110 -11.15 -3.82 -4.85
N LEU A 111 -11.23 -5.09 -5.24
CA LEU A 111 -10.63 -6.20 -4.50
C LEU A 111 -9.09 -6.09 -4.45
N VAL A 112 -8.46 -5.69 -5.55
CA VAL A 112 -7.00 -5.53 -5.60
C VAL A 112 -6.55 -4.29 -4.81
N ASP A 113 -7.30 -3.20 -4.89
CA ASP A 113 -6.96 -1.95 -4.20
C ASP A 113 -7.27 -2.02 -2.69
N SER A 114 -8.31 -2.74 -2.27
CA SER A 114 -8.59 -3.01 -0.84
C SER A 114 -7.51 -3.88 -0.18
N ARG A 115 -6.88 -4.78 -0.94
CA ARG A 115 -5.71 -5.56 -0.50
C ARG A 115 -4.43 -4.73 -0.34
N ARG A 116 -4.45 -3.41 -0.60
CA ARG A 116 -3.33 -2.49 -0.27
C ARG A 116 -3.14 -2.25 1.23
N ARG A 117 -4.07 -2.68 2.11
CA ARG A 117 -3.75 -2.80 3.54
C ARG A 117 -2.66 -3.86 3.66
N GLY A 118 -1.43 -3.41 3.88
CA GLY A 118 -0.25 -4.26 3.99
C GLY A 118 -0.52 -5.43 4.93
N ARG A 119 0.17 -6.55 4.70
CA ARG A 119 0.15 -7.70 5.61
C ARG A 119 0.27 -7.18 7.05
N PRO A 120 -0.61 -7.63 7.99
CA PRO A 120 -0.51 -7.21 9.37
C PRO A 120 0.93 -7.33 9.86
N PRO A 121 1.44 -6.35 10.63
CA PRO A 121 2.81 -6.37 11.11
C PRO A 121 3.09 -7.72 11.79
N GLY A 122 4.20 -8.36 11.41
CA GLY A 122 4.56 -9.64 11.99
C GLY A 122 4.84 -9.46 13.48
N ARG A 123 4.22 -10.30 14.33
CA ARG A 123 4.34 -10.30 15.81
C ARG A 123 5.78 -10.44 16.34
N VAL A 124 6.75 -10.71 15.46
CA VAL A 124 8.16 -10.94 15.79
C VAL A 124 9.02 -9.69 15.58
N HIS A 125 8.59 -8.73 14.76
CA HIS A 125 9.38 -7.54 14.42
C HIS A 125 8.49 -6.29 14.41
N PRO A 126 8.14 -5.76 15.60
CA PRO A 126 7.14 -4.70 15.74
C PRO A 126 7.46 -3.43 14.96
N PHE A 127 8.74 -3.10 14.72
CA PHE A 127 9.12 -1.86 14.02
C PHE A 127 9.47 -2.06 12.55
N SER A 128 9.18 -3.25 12.00
CA SER A 128 9.50 -3.56 10.61
C SER A 128 8.75 -2.62 9.67
N GLY A 129 9.47 -1.99 8.73
CA GLY A 129 8.94 -1.06 7.75
C GLY A 129 8.61 0.35 8.29
N LEU A 130 8.93 0.64 9.54
CA LEU A 130 8.75 1.97 10.15
C LEU A 130 10.05 2.77 10.22
N ILE A 131 11.18 2.08 10.33
CA ILE A 131 12.51 2.70 10.48
C ILE A 131 13.14 2.89 9.12
N PHE A 132 13.78 4.03 8.91
CA PHE A 132 14.53 4.32 7.70
C PHE A 132 16.02 4.09 7.91
N CYS A 133 16.68 3.58 6.88
CA CYS A 133 18.13 3.63 6.77
C CYS A 133 18.53 5.02 6.26
N GLU A 134 19.74 5.45 6.60
CA GLU A 134 20.35 6.67 6.05
C GLU A 134 20.28 6.76 4.52
N CYS A 135 20.30 5.63 3.82
CA CYS A 135 20.16 5.58 2.35
C CYS A 135 18.73 5.83 1.82
N GLY A 136 17.78 6.14 2.71
CA GLY A 136 16.37 6.43 2.38
C GLY A 136 15.46 5.22 2.29
N GLN A 137 16.00 4.00 2.34
CA GLN A 137 15.20 2.77 2.29
C GLN A 137 14.69 2.34 3.67
N LYS A 138 13.54 1.68 3.70
CA LYS A 138 12.98 1.11 4.94
C LYS A 138 13.80 -0.09 5.43
N MET A 139 13.87 -0.23 6.75
CA MET A 139 14.48 -1.37 7.41
C MET A 139 13.43 -2.42 7.75
N PHE A 140 13.80 -3.68 7.60
CA PHE A 140 12.92 -4.82 7.85
C PHE A 140 13.55 -5.79 8.84
N GLY A 141 12.73 -6.30 9.75
CA GLY A 141 13.14 -7.31 10.71
C GLY A 141 13.31 -8.68 10.04
N ARG A 142 14.35 -9.41 10.43
CA ARG A 142 14.61 -10.78 10.00
C ARG A 142 15.30 -11.60 11.08
N PRO A 143 15.20 -12.95 11.02
CA PRO A 143 16.11 -13.82 11.75
C PRO A 143 17.56 -13.59 11.34
N ARG A 144 18.46 -13.55 12.34
CA ARG A 144 19.92 -13.45 12.18
C ARG A 144 20.55 -14.80 12.51
N LYS A 145 21.17 -15.43 11.52
CA LYS A 145 22.05 -16.58 11.78
C LYS A 145 23.31 -16.08 12.48
N SER A 146 23.63 -16.66 13.63
CA SER A 146 24.78 -16.27 14.45
C SER A 146 25.54 -17.52 14.86
N THR A 147 26.87 -17.47 14.76
CA THR A 147 27.74 -18.54 15.27
C THR A 147 27.72 -18.62 16.79
N ALA A 148 27.40 -17.51 17.47
CA ALA A 148 27.24 -17.45 18.93
C ALA A 148 25.93 -18.07 19.46
N GLY A 149 25.15 -18.76 18.62
CA GLY A 149 23.88 -19.38 19.03
C GLY A 149 22.74 -18.37 19.29
N PRO A 150 21.62 -18.82 19.89
CA PRO A 150 20.48 -17.98 20.27
C PRO A 150 20.86 -16.90 21.31
N TYR A 151 19.89 -16.09 21.72
CA TYR A 151 20.04 -15.25 22.92
C TYR A 151 20.08 -16.11 24.19
N GLU A 152 20.42 -15.49 25.32
CA GLU A 152 20.53 -16.15 26.63
C GLU A 152 19.24 -16.86 27.06
N ASP A 153 18.08 -16.35 26.66
CA ASP A 153 16.76 -16.95 26.93
C ASP A 153 16.34 -18.02 25.91
N GLY A 154 17.26 -18.45 25.03
CA GLY A 154 17.00 -19.46 24.01
C GLY A 154 16.25 -18.96 22.76
N SER A 155 15.80 -17.71 22.74
CA SER A 155 15.13 -17.15 21.56
C SER A 155 16.10 -16.93 20.40
N PRO A 156 15.64 -17.08 19.14
CA PRO A 156 16.50 -16.91 17.97
C PRO A 156 16.97 -15.47 17.84
N ARG A 157 18.22 -15.29 17.40
CA ARG A 157 18.75 -13.94 17.13
C ARG A 157 18.01 -13.26 15.99
N ARG A 158 17.79 -11.96 16.15
CA ARG A 158 17.00 -11.14 15.24
C ARG A 158 17.76 -9.85 14.93
N GLU A 159 17.54 -9.30 13.75
CA GLU A 159 18.09 -8.00 13.38
C GLU A 159 17.11 -7.22 12.51
N TYR A 160 17.24 -5.90 12.53
CA TYR A 160 16.65 -5.02 11.52
C TYR A 160 17.72 -4.68 10.51
N ARG A 161 17.43 -4.88 9.22
CA ARG A 161 18.37 -4.66 8.13
C ARG A 161 17.75 -3.83 7.02
N CYS A 162 18.53 -2.92 6.47
CA CYS A 162 18.20 -2.24 5.23
C CYS A 162 18.29 -3.23 4.06
N ARG A 163 17.16 -3.59 3.44
CA ARG A 163 17.17 -4.53 2.31
C ARG A 163 17.46 -3.77 1.00
N PRO A 164 18.30 -4.30 0.09
CA PRO A 164 18.39 -3.76 -1.26
C PRO A 164 17.04 -3.89 -1.98
N THR A 165 16.64 -2.88 -2.74
CA THR A 165 15.47 -2.97 -3.63
C THR A 165 15.78 -3.88 -4.80
N PHE A 166 14.74 -4.34 -5.49
CA PHE A 166 14.89 -5.12 -6.73
C PHE A 166 15.69 -4.38 -7.82
N THR A 167 15.70 -3.05 -7.76
CA THR A 167 16.47 -2.16 -8.65
C THR A 167 17.92 -1.93 -8.22
N GLY A 168 18.38 -2.58 -7.13
CA GLY A 168 19.73 -2.40 -6.60
C GLY A 168 19.92 -1.14 -5.75
N ALA A 169 18.87 -0.35 -5.51
CA ALA A 169 18.93 0.82 -4.63
C ALA A 169 19.00 0.40 -3.14
N GLY A 170 19.67 1.21 -2.32
CA GLY A 170 19.87 0.99 -0.89
C GLY A 170 21.28 0.50 -0.55
N CYS A 171 21.57 0.34 0.75
CA CYS A 171 22.94 0.06 1.20
C CYS A 171 23.37 -1.42 1.13
N GLY A 172 22.65 -2.27 0.39
CA GLY A 172 22.98 -3.69 0.20
C GLY A 172 22.99 -4.53 1.48
N GLY A 173 22.24 -4.14 2.51
CA GLY A 173 22.26 -4.83 3.80
C GLY A 173 23.42 -4.46 4.73
N ARG A 174 24.29 -3.51 4.36
CA ARG A 174 25.40 -3.09 5.22
C ARG A 174 24.92 -2.47 6.53
N ASN A 175 23.86 -1.65 6.47
CA ASN A 175 23.23 -1.11 7.66
C ASN A 175 22.28 -2.15 8.30
N HIS A 176 22.65 -2.63 9.48
CA HIS A 176 21.88 -3.54 10.30
C HIS A 176 22.13 -3.26 11.79
N ILE A 177 21.21 -3.70 12.63
CA ILE A 177 21.28 -3.60 14.09
C ILE A 177 20.57 -4.78 14.74
N ASP A 178 21.07 -5.25 15.87
CA ASP A 178 20.40 -6.31 16.65
C ASP A 178 19.01 -5.84 17.09
N ALA A 179 18.03 -6.73 16.97
CA ALA A 179 16.64 -6.38 17.24
C ALA A 179 16.39 -5.99 18.69
N ARG A 180 17.05 -6.63 19.66
CA ARG A 180 16.88 -6.29 21.09
C ARG A 180 17.42 -4.91 21.38
N VAL A 181 18.61 -4.60 20.87
CA VAL A 181 19.22 -3.29 21.09
C VAL A 181 18.34 -2.18 20.52
N LEU A 182 17.84 -2.38 19.29
CA LEU A 182 16.90 -1.46 18.67
C LEU A 182 15.60 -1.33 19.49
N GLU A 183 14.95 -2.45 19.80
CA GLU A 183 13.64 -2.46 20.47
C GLU A 183 13.72 -1.84 21.87
N THR A 184 14.81 -2.09 22.63
CA THR A 184 15.08 -1.44 23.91
C THR A 184 15.33 0.06 23.76
N ALA A 185 16.14 0.48 22.77
CA ALA A 185 16.38 1.89 22.53
C ALA A 185 15.09 2.65 22.18
N ILE A 186 14.24 2.06 21.34
CA ILE A 186 12.92 2.61 20.99
C ILE A 186 12.02 2.68 22.23
N ARG A 187 11.95 1.61 23.04
CA ARG A 187 11.15 1.60 24.27
C ARG A 187 11.51 2.78 25.18
N THR A 188 12.80 2.97 25.46
CA THR A 188 13.26 4.07 26.32
C THR A 188 12.94 5.42 25.69
N ALA A 189 13.31 5.62 24.41
CA ALA A 189 13.15 6.90 23.74
C ALA A 189 11.67 7.31 23.59
N VAL A 190 10.76 6.37 23.29
CA VAL A 190 9.32 6.67 23.16
C VAL A 190 8.74 7.14 24.49
N LYS A 191 9.11 6.48 25.59
CA LYS A 191 8.65 6.88 26.92
C LYS A 191 9.15 8.26 27.30
N GLU A 192 10.43 8.55 27.06
CA GLU A 192 11.03 9.87 27.33
C GLU A 192 10.40 10.96 26.46
N ALA A 193 10.25 10.71 25.16
CA ALA A 193 9.69 11.67 24.21
C ALA A 193 8.22 12.00 24.49
N LEU A 194 7.39 11.01 24.76
CA LEU A 194 5.97 11.25 25.05
C LEU A 194 5.73 11.79 26.47
N ALA A 195 6.72 11.69 27.35
CA ALA A 195 6.73 12.30 28.68
C ALA A 195 7.20 13.76 28.68
N ASP A 196 7.93 14.21 27.64
CA ASP A 196 8.42 15.57 27.50
C ASP A 196 7.24 16.55 27.28
N PRO A 197 7.01 17.54 28.18
CA PRO A 197 5.92 18.50 28.06
C PRO A 197 5.90 19.27 26.73
N ASP A 198 7.07 19.64 26.20
CA ASP A 198 7.16 20.46 24.98
C ASP A 198 6.80 19.63 23.75
N LEU A 199 7.25 18.37 23.70
CA LEU A 199 6.86 17.43 22.65
C LEU A 199 5.38 17.02 22.80
N ALA A 200 4.90 16.82 24.02
CA ALA A 200 3.50 16.55 24.31
C ALA A 200 2.59 17.68 23.80
N GLU A 201 2.97 18.95 24.02
CA GLU A 201 2.23 20.11 23.50
C GLU A 201 2.23 20.14 21.97
N ARG A 202 3.38 19.89 21.33
CA ARG A 202 3.49 19.82 19.87
C ARG A 202 2.63 18.70 19.27
N ILE A 203 2.62 17.53 19.90
CA ILE A 203 1.78 16.38 19.50
C ILE A 203 0.30 16.74 19.68
N ALA A 204 -0.06 17.34 20.81
CA ALA A 204 -1.43 17.77 21.08
C ALA A 204 -1.92 18.80 20.05
N ALA A 205 -1.09 19.79 19.70
CA ALA A 205 -1.40 20.78 18.68
C ALA A 205 -1.55 20.14 17.28
N ARG A 206 -0.68 19.21 16.91
CA ARG A 206 -0.77 18.42 15.67
C ARG A 206 -2.05 17.61 15.64
N ALA A 207 -2.37 16.89 16.72
CA ALA A 207 -3.58 16.08 16.84
C ALA A 207 -4.85 16.95 16.77
N ALA A 208 -4.86 18.12 17.44
CA ALA A 208 -5.95 19.07 17.38
C ALA A 208 -6.18 19.60 15.94
N ARG A 209 -5.11 19.88 15.21
CA ARG A 209 -5.19 20.31 13.80
C ARG A 209 -5.77 19.22 12.90
N VAL A 210 -5.26 17.99 13.00
CA VAL A 210 -5.76 16.84 12.23
C VAL A 210 -7.22 16.55 12.58
N LYS A 211 -7.58 16.65 13.86
CA LYS A 211 -8.98 16.54 14.30
C LYS A 211 -9.84 17.64 13.66
N GLY A 212 -9.42 18.90 13.70
CA GLY A 212 -10.17 20.00 13.08
C GLY A 212 -10.33 19.85 11.56
N GLU A 213 -9.30 19.38 10.86
CA GLU A 213 -9.39 19.06 9.43
C GLU A 213 -10.37 17.90 9.16
N ARG A 214 -10.36 16.86 9.99
CA ARG A 214 -11.29 15.74 9.92
C ARG A 214 -12.73 16.17 10.18
N ASP A 215 -12.97 16.89 11.27
CA ASP A 215 -14.30 17.38 11.66
C ASP A 215 -14.91 18.22 10.53
N ARG A 216 -14.11 19.10 9.89
CA ARG A 216 -14.52 19.88 8.72
C ARG A 216 -14.93 19.01 7.52
N ILE A 217 -14.16 17.97 7.20
CA ILE A 217 -14.47 17.07 6.07
C ILE A 217 -15.74 16.26 6.37
N GLU A 218 -15.89 15.79 7.61
CA GLU A 218 -17.08 15.03 8.03
C GLU A 218 -18.35 15.89 7.99
N GLU A 219 -18.27 17.18 8.37
CA GLU A 219 -19.35 18.14 8.24
C GLU A 219 -19.73 18.38 6.77
N GLU A 220 -18.76 18.61 5.89
CA GLU A 220 -19.00 18.81 4.45
C GLU A 220 -19.63 17.55 3.80
N LEU A 221 -19.21 16.35 4.21
CA LEU A 221 -19.82 15.10 3.76
C LEU A 221 -21.29 14.98 4.21
N ALA A 222 -21.60 15.36 5.44
CA ALA A 222 -22.97 15.33 5.95
C ALA A 222 -23.89 16.31 5.18
N ASP A 223 -23.38 17.49 4.83
CA ASP A 223 -24.09 18.48 4.03
C ASP A 223 -24.36 17.98 2.60
N LEU A 224 -23.35 17.40 1.95
CA LEU A 224 -23.48 16.81 0.61
C LEU A 224 -24.48 15.67 0.59
N GLU A 225 -24.44 14.79 1.59
CA GLU A 225 -25.40 13.69 1.72
C GLU A 225 -26.83 14.23 1.89
N GLN A 226 -27.01 15.29 2.69
CA GLN A 226 -28.31 15.93 2.86
C GLN A 226 -28.80 16.61 1.57
N MET A 227 -27.91 17.28 0.83
CA MET A 227 -28.22 17.84 -0.50
C MET A 227 -28.65 16.74 -1.48
N GLY A 228 -27.95 15.60 -1.46
CA GLY A 228 -28.29 14.44 -2.27
C GLY A 228 -29.67 13.87 -1.94
N ARG A 229 -29.99 13.68 -0.65
CA ARG A 229 -31.33 13.27 -0.19
C ARG A 229 -32.42 14.24 -0.66
N ASN A 230 -32.16 15.55 -0.58
CA ASN A 230 -33.11 16.58 -1.01
C ASN A 230 -33.35 16.56 -2.53
N LEU A 231 -32.32 16.28 -3.33
CA LEU A 231 -32.45 16.15 -4.78
C LEU A 231 -33.17 14.87 -5.17
N ALA A 232 -32.84 13.74 -4.54
CA ALA A 232 -33.51 12.46 -4.76
C ALA A 232 -35.02 12.55 -4.48
N GLY A 233 -35.43 13.29 -3.44
CA GLY A 233 -36.85 13.55 -3.14
C GLY A 233 -37.59 14.36 -4.22
N LYS A 234 -36.88 15.06 -5.11
CA LYS A 234 -37.46 15.87 -6.21
C LYS A 234 -37.59 15.10 -7.53
N THR A 235 -37.11 13.85 -7.60
CA THR A 235 -37.08 13.02 -8.82
C THR A 235 -38.44 12.94 -9.51
N ALA A 236 -39.52 12.68 -8.76
CA ALA A 236 -40.87 12.61 -9.32
C ALA A 236 -41.34 13.91 -10.00
N ARG A 237 -40.82 15.06 -9.58
CA ARG A 237 -41.19 16.38 -10.14
C ARG A 237 -40.27 16.81 -11.27
N TRP A 238 -38.98 16.50 -11.18
CA TRP A 238 -37.95 17.04 -12.08
C TRP A 238 -37.49 16.07 -13.17
N GLY A 239 -37.85 14.79 -13.05
CA GLY A 239 -37.37 13.72 -13.94
C GLY A 239 -35.99 13.22 -13.51
N GLU A 240 -35.74 11.93 -13.81
CA GLU A 240 -34.50 11.22 -13.44
C GLU A 240 -33.27 11.91 -14.04
N GLU A 241 -33.26 12.19 -15.34
CA GLU A 241 -32.12 12.77 -16.06
C GLU A 241 -31.64 14.10 -15.46
N ARG A 242 -32.57 14.95 -14.99
CA ARG A 242 -32.23 16.23 -14.36
C ARG A 242 -31.69 16.05 -12.94
N VAL A 243 -32.20 15.08 -12.20
CA VAL A 243 -31.70 14.77 -10.85
C VAL A 243 -30.32 14.14 -10.95
N ASP A 244 -30.10 13.22 -11.88
CA ASP A 244 -28.80 12.59 -12.11
C ASP A 244 -27.73 13.63 -12.45
N ALA A 245 -28.01 14.55 -13.38
CA ALA A 245 -27.11 15.65 -13.71
C ALA A 245 -26.81 16.58 -12.53
N ALA A 246 -27.75 16.76 -11.60
CA ALA A 246 -27.55 17.55 -10.38
C ALA A 246 -26.81 16.77 -9.27
N MET A 247 -26.93 15.44 -9.26
CA MET A 247 -26.28 14.55 -8.29
C MET A 247 -24.81 14.29 -8.63
N GLU A 248 -24.44 14.27 -9.92
CA GLU A 248 -23.08 14.00 -10.38
C GLU A 248 -21.99 14.84 -9.66
N PRO A 249 -22.06 16.19 -9.58
CA PRO A 249 -21.05 16.97 -8.87
C PRO A 249 -20.98 16.68 -7.36
N ILE A 250 -22.12 16.34 -6.73
CA ILE A 250 -22.18 16.00 -5.30
C ILE A 250 -21.44 14.69 -5.04
N LEU A 251 -21.73 13.67 -5.85
CA LEU A 251 -21.10 12.35 -5.74
C LEU A 251 -19.59 12.41 -6.00
N LEU A 252 -19.16 13.22 -6.97
CA LEU A 252 -17.73 13.46 -7.23
C LEU A 252 -17.05 14.13 -6.03
N ARG A 253 -17.66 15.16 -5.43
CA ARG A 253 -17.10 15.83 -4.25
C ARG A 253 -17.04 14.90 -3.05
N GLU A 254 -18.07 14.09 -2.82
CA GLU A 254 -18.06 13.07 -1.77
C GLU A 254 -16.91 12.08 -1.95
N GLN A 255 -16.65 11.61 -3.17
CA GLN A 255 -15.55 10.69 -3.45
C GLN A 255 -14.19 11.32 -3.12
N VAL A 256 -13.98 12.58 -3.50
CA VAL A 256 -12.75 13.34 -3.19
C VAL A 256 -12.57 13.47 -1.68
N LEU A 257 -13.61 13.92 -0.96
CA LEU A 257 -13.56 14.09 0.49
C LEU A 257 -13.34 12.77 1.24
N LYS A 258 -13.99 11.69 0.81
CA LYS A 258 -13.76 10.34 1.36
C LYS A 258 -12.31 9.88 1.14
N ALA A 259 -11.71 10.22 0.00
CA ALA A 259 -10.30 9.94 -0.27
C ALA A 259 -9.36 10.80 0.60
N GLU A 260 -9.61 12.10 0.73
CA GLU A 260 -8.87 13.01 1.62
C GLU A 260 -8.91 12.52 3.07
N LEU A 261 -10.10 12.19 3.58
CA LEU A 261 -10.30 11.65 4.93
C LEU A 261 -9.55 10.33 5.15
N ALA A 262 -9.47 9.48 4.13
CA ALA A 262 -8.69 8.24 4.18
C ALA A 262 -7.17 8.47 4.23
N THR A 263 -6.69 9.63 3.77
CA THR A 263 -5.27 10.01 3.85
C THR A 263 -4.89 10.74 5.14
N LEU A 264 -5.86 11.31 5.85
CA LEU A 264 -5.62 11.93 7.15
C LEU A 264 -5.25 10.87 8.19
N GLU A 265 -4.16 11.12 8.91
CA GLU A 265 -3.71 10.29 10.03
C GLU A 265 -4.87 10.11 11.04
N LYS A 266 -5.06 8.88 11.54
CA LYS A 266 -6.04 8.67 12.59
C LYS A 266 -5.50 9.25 13.91
N PRO A 267 -6.29 10.02 14.67
CA PRO A 267 -5.87 10.53 15.96
C PRO A 267 -5.89 9.40 16.98
N GLU A 268 -4.85 8.57 17.04
CA GLU A 268 -4.82 7.38 17.89
C GLU A 268 -3.82 7.45 19.05
N THR A 269 -3.14 8.57 19.30
CA THR A 269 -2.25 8.66 20.46
C THR A 269 -2.37 10.00 21.19
N ARG A 270 -2.75 9.89 22.47
CA ARG A 270 -2.77 11.00 23.43
C ARG A 270 -1.38 11.10 24.05
N ALA A 271 -0.81 12.31 24.08
CA ALA A 271 0.24 12.61 25.03
C ALA A 271 -0.37 12.66 26.45
N GLY A 272 0.39 12.23 27.46
CA GLY A 272 -0.08 12.10 28.85
C GLY A 272 1.06 12.26 29.84
N ALA A 273 0.79 12.13 31.14
CA ALA A 273 1.84 12.21 32.16
C ALA A 273 2.89 11.10 31.93
N ALA A 274 4.15 11.37 32.27
CA ALA A 274 5.28 10.46 32.04
C ALA A 274 5.04 9.04 32.57
N GLU A 275 4.45 8.93 33.76
CA GLU A 275 4.13 7.65 34.40
C GLU A 275 3.02 6.88 33.67
N ASP A 276 2.03 7.59 33.10
CA ASP A 276 0.94 6.97 32.35
C ASP A 276 1.43 6.48 30.99
N VAL A 277 2.22 7.29 30.29
CA VAL A 277 2.87 6.92 29.01
C VAL A 277 3.76 5.68 29.18
N ALA A 278 4.58 5.64 30.24
CA ALA A 278 5.45 4.50 30.51
C ALA A 278 4.64 3.23 30.77
N ARG A 279 3.58 3.32 31.59
CA ARG A 279 2.69 2.22 31.94
C ARG A 279 1.92 1.69 30.73
N ASP A 280 1.42 2.59 29.88
CA ASP A 280 0.68 2.24 28.67
C ASP A 280 1.57 1.48 27.69
N TYR A 281 2.81 1.97 27.46
CA TYR A 281 3.76 1.28 26.61
C TYR A 281 4.13 -0.11 27.16
N ASP A 282 4.42 -0.21 28.46
CA ASP A 282 4.75 -1.50 29.11
C ASP A 282 3.59 -2.49 29.04
N THR A 283 2.36 -2.02 29.21
CA THR A 283 1.15 -2.85 29.10
C THR A 283 0.96 -3.34 27.67
N ALA A 284 1.13 -2.46 26.67
CA ALA A 284 1.04 -2.83 25.27
C ALA A 284 2.09 -3.87 24.89
N GLU A 285 3.32 -3.70 25.37
CA GLU A 285 4.40 -4.66 25.13
C GLU A 285 4.13 -6.02 25.80
N ALA A 286 3.71 -6.03 27.06
CA ALA A 286 3.42 -7.25 27.81
C ALA A 286 2.25 -8.05 27.22
N THR A 287 1.24 -7.36 26.68
CA THR A 287 0.06 -7.98 26.04
C THR A 287 0.27 -8.31 24.56
N GLY A 288 1.38 -7.87 23.97
CA GLY A 288 1.67 -8.03 22.54
C GLY A 288 0.76 -7.18 21.65
N ASP A 289 0.27 -6.05 22.17
CA ASP A 289 -0.44 -5.02 21.42
C ASP A 289 0.55 -4.16 20.62
N PHE A 290 1.03 -4.74 19.52
CA PHE A 290 1.99 -4.09 18.64
C PHE A 290 1.40 -2.90 17.89
N ASP A 291 0.08 -2.84 17.72
CA ASP A 291 -0.55 -1.71 17.02
C ASP A 291 -0.46 -0.45 17.88
N THR A 292 -0.74 -0.59 19.19
CA THR A 292 -0.53 0.50 20.16
C THR A 292 0.95 0.91 20.23
N MET A 293 1.88 -0.04 20.38
CA MET A 293 3.32 0.28 20.40
C MET A 293 3.79 1.03 19.15
N ARG A 294 3.32 0.60 17.96
CA ARG A 294 3.67 1.23 16.68
C ARG A 294 3.06 2.61 16.56
N SER A 295 1.84 2.81 17.06
CA SER A 295 1.18 4.11 17.13
C SER A 295 1.98 5.08 18.01
N MET A 296 2.31 4.67 19.25
CA MET A 296 3.15 5.47 20.17
C MET A 296 4.50 5.82 19.56
N PHE A 297 5.16 4.85 18.91
CA PHE A 297 6.42 5.08 18.21
C PHE A 297 6.30 6.11 17.09
N LEU A 298 5.29 5.99 16.22
CA LEU A 298 5.11 6.91 15.09
C LEU A 298 4.74 8.32 15.53
N THR A 299 4.04 8.44 16.67
CA THR A 299 3.70 9.73 17.27
C THR A 299 4.91 10.40 17.89
N ALA A 300 5.77 9.65 18.56
CA ALA A 300 7.03 10.17 19.10
C ALA A 300 8.04 10.50 17.99
N PHE A 301 8.20 9.60 17.02
CA PHE A 301 9.27 9.62 16.02
C PHE A 301 8.75 9.29 14.61
N PRO A 302 8.08 10.25 13.95
CA PRO A 302 7.51 10.03 12.61
C PRO A 302 8.58 9.74 11.55
N HIS A 303 9.82 10.18 11.79
CA HIS A 303 10.95 10.03 10.88
C HIS A 303 12.21 9.56 11.61
N MET A 304 12.20 8.32 12.11
CA MET A 304 13.39 7.69 12.68
C MET A 304 14.33 7.18 11.57
N VAL A 305 15.58 7.65 11.58
CA VAL A 305 16.64 7.21 10.67
C VAL A 305 17.77 6.55 11.46
N LEU A 306 18.19 5.36 11.03
CA LEU A 306 19.40 4.70 11.52
C LEU A 306 20.58 5.01 10.59
N THR A 307 21.63 5.63 11.12
CA THR A 307 22.87 5.96 10.37
C THR A 307 23.74 4.73 10.13
N MET A 308 24.67 4.84 9.19
CA MET A 308 25.63 3.77 8.91
C MET A 308 26.45 3.38 10.15
N PRO A 309 26.74 2.08 10.35
CA PRO A 309 27.62 1.64 11.43
C PRO A 309 29.06 2.12 11.16
N ILE A 310 29.77 2.53 12.22
CA ILE A 310 31.17 2.97 12.11
C ILE A 310 32.12 1.75 12.09
N GLY A 311 31.68 0.62 12.66
CA GLY A 311 32.44 -0.64 12.69
C GLY A 311 31.56 -1.88 12.53
N TRP A 312 32.19 -3.05 12.47
CA TRP A 312 31.45 -4.31 12.45
C TRP A 312 30.69 -4.50 13.76
N ASN A 313 29.40 -4.84 13.68
CA ASN A 313 28.54 -5.09 14.85
C ASN A 313 28.36 -3.85 15.77
N ASP A 314 28.39 -2.64 15.19
CA ASP A 314 28.14 -1.39 15.91
C ASP A 314 26.67 -1.27 16.35
N HIS A 315 26.39 -1.45 17.64
CA HIS A 315 25.03 -1.40 18.21
C HIS A 315 24.75 -0.11 19.00
N ARG A 316 25.56 0.93 18.78
CA ARG A 316 25.45 2.20 19.49
C ARG A 316 24.14 2.92 19.22
N THR A 317 23.59 3.53 20.27
CA THR A 317 22.33 4.29 20.22
C THR A 317 22.53 5.67 19.59
N GLU A 318 23.75 6.19 19.54
CA GLU A 318 24.10 7.42 18.82
C GLU A 318 23.88 7.32 17.30
N ARG A 319 23.63 6.10 16.80
CA ARG A 319 23.25 5.86 15.41
C ARG A 319 21.80 6.26 15.10
N PHE A 320 20.99 6.53 16.12
CA PHE A 320 19.58 6.90 15.96
C PHE A 320 19.43 8.40 15.75
N LEU A 321 18.90 8.79 14.60
CA LEU A 321 18.40 10.13 14.33
C LEU A 321 16.88 10.08 14.45
N TRP A 322 16.38 10.40 15.65
CA TRP A 322 14.98 10.28 16.03
C TRP A 322 14.03 11.15 15.19
N ASP A 323 14.49 12.34 14.79
CA ASP A 323 13.79 13.27 13.88
C ASP A 323 14.53 13.45 12.53
N GLY A 324 15.29 12.42 12.11
CA GLY A 324 16.09 12.48 10.89
C GLY A 324 15.24 12.43 9.62
N LYS A 325 15.54 13.27 8.62
CA LYS A 325 14.93 13.08 7.29
C LYS A 325 15.66 11.97 6.54
N PRO A 326 14.95 11.00 5.92
CA PRO A 326 15.59 10.04 5.03
C PRO A 326 16.24 10.80 3.88
N LYS A 327 17.46 10.42 3.48
CA LYS A 327 18.05 10.94 2.23
C LYS A 327 17.09 10.55 1.12
N THR A 328 16.48 11.55 0.47
CA THR A 328 15.63 11.30 -0.69
C THR A 328 16.48 10.53 -1.70
N ALA A 329 15.99 9.34 -2.11
CA ALA A 329 16.64 8.60 -3.17
C ALA A 329 16.64 9.52 -4.39
N ALA A 330 17.80 10.07 -4.73
CA ALA A 330 17.98 10.91 -5.90
C ALA A 330 17.35 10.17 -7.09
N LYS A 331 16.46 10.86 -7.81
CA LYS A 331 15.89 10.38 -9.07
C LYS A 331 17.07 9.89 -9.91
N ALA A 332 17.06 8.60 -10.25
CA ALA A 332 17.95 8.06 -11.26
C ALA A 332 17.69 8.84 -12.56
N GLY A 333 18.72 9.56 -13.01
CA GLY A 333 18.81 10.03 -14.39
C GLY A 333 19.09 8.87 -15.33
#